data_AF-A0A7R9YZZ9-F1
#
_entry.id   AF-A0A7R9YZZ9-F1
#
_cell.length_a   1.000
_cell.length_b   1.000
_cell.length_c   1.000
_cell.angle_alpha   90.00
_cell.angle_beta   90.00
_cell.angle_gamma   90.00
#
_symmetry.space_group_name_H-M   'P 1'
#
loop_
_entity.id
_entity.type
_entity.pdbx_description
1 polymer ?
#
loop_
_entity_poly.entity_id
_entity_poly.type
_entity_poly.pdbx_seq_one_letter_code
_entity_poly.pdbx_strand_id
1 'polypeptide(L)'
;FKVVGATGNIVLDGGSDDEGAAEAHYGEAIIEALGMARRNEVLSRLYVVRSDPQYSVRSEAVHVWKTCVVNTPKTLLQILQVLMHQVIAGLASDSEDRRVMAARCIGELCRKMGERVLV
;
A
#
# COMPACT_ATOMS: atom_id res chain seq x y z
N PHE A 1 -42.06 -10.07 9.06
CA PHE A 1 -41.58 -9.28 7.91
C PHE A 1 -41.37 -7.84 8.34
N LYS A 2 -40.12 -7.37 8.36
CA LYS A 2 -39.75 -5.97 8.11
C LYS A 2 -38.27 -5.93 7.78
N VAL A 3 -37.97 -5.74 6.50
CA VAL A 3 -36.61 -5.47 5.99
C VAL A 3 -36.39 -3.97 6.06
N VAL A 4 -35.29 -3.57 6.71
CA VAL A 4 -34.64 -2.25 6.59
C VAL A 4 -33.15 -2.57 6.74
N GLY A 5 -32.26 -2.41 5.76
CA GLY A 5 -32.24 -1.40 4.72
C GLY A 5 -31.41 -0.21 5.19
N ALA A 6 -30.10 -0.41 5.41
CA ALA A 6 -29.12 0.66 5.44
C ALA A 6 -27.80 0.10 4.93
N THR A 7 -27.60 0.29 3.63
CA THR A 7 -26.32 0.21 2.94
C THR A 7 -25.30 0.99 3.75
N GLY A 8 -24.43 0.26 4.46
CA GLY A 8 -23.26 0.84 5.10
C GLY A 8 -22.32 1.33 4.02
N ASN A 9 -22.46 2.60 3.62
CA ASN A 9 -21.32 3.35 3.10
C ASN A 9 -20.32 3.42 4.26
N ILE A 10 -19.54 2.36 4.42
CA ILE A 10 -18.30 2.42 5.18
C ILE A 10 -17.40 3.29 4.30
N VAL A 11 -17.51 4.60 4.50
CA VAL A 11 -16.40 5.49 4.26
C VAL A 11 -15.33 4.99 5.21
N LEU A 12 -14.47 4.10 4.70
CA LEU A 12 -13.17 3.82 5.29
C LEU A 12 -12.40 5.11 5.11
N ASP A 13 -12.68 6.05 6.01
CA ASP A 13 -11.93 7.27 6.19
C ASP A 13 -10.46 6.88 6.29
N GLY A 14 -9.63 7.56 5.51
CA GLY A 14 -8.19 7.32 5.41
C GLY A 14 -7.44 7.79 6.65
N GLY A 15 -7.98 7.46 7.82
CA GLY A 15 -7.45 7.80 9.13
C GLY A 15 -6.15 7.04 9.36
N SER A 16 -5.04 7.77 9.27
CA SER A 16 -3.77 7.54 9.97
C SER A 16 -3.42 6.07 10.26
N ASP A 17 -3.26 5.26 9.21
CA ASP A 17 -2.75 3.88 9.27
C ASP A 17 -1.25 3.78 9.64
N ASP A 18 -0.62 4.85 10.13
CA ASP A 18 0.84 4.91 10.35
C ASP A 18 1.27 4.44 11.77
N GLU A 19 0.33 4.10 12.65
CA GLU A 19 0.61 3.46 13.94
C GLU A 19 0.36 1.96 13.84
N GLY A 20 1.29 1.27 13.19
CA GLY A 20 1.40 -0.19 13.24
C GLY A 20 2.41 -0.62 14.30
N ALA A 21 2.24 -1.83 14.83
CA ALA A 21 3.20 -2.52 15.71
C ALA A 21 4.45 -2.98 14.92
N ALA A 22 5.00 -2.09 14.09
CA ALA A 22 6.19 -2.37 13.32
C ALA A 22 7.36 -2.47 14.29
N GLU A 23 7.91 -3.67 14.46
CA GLU A 23 9.11 -3.85 15.24
C GLU A 23 10.31 -3.69 14.31
N ALA A 24 11.22 -2.76 14.65
CA ALA A 24 12.36 -2.40 13.80
C ALA A 24 13.20 -3.61 13.37
N HIS A 25 13.23 -4.68 14.18
CA HIS A 25 13.97 -5.91 13.88
C HIS A 25 13.41 -6.66 12.66
N TYR A 26 12.10 -6.60 12.38
CA TYR A 26 11.56 -7.26 11.18
C TYR A 26 12.06 -6.59 9.91
N GLY A 27 12.16 -5.26 9.91
CA GLY A 27 12.70 -4.50 8.78
C GLY A 27 14.16 -4.82 8.49
N GLU A 28 14.98 -4.97 9.54
CA GLU A 28 16.39 -5.35 9.44
C GLU A 28 16.56 -6.79 8.98
N ALA A 29 15.79 -7.73 9.55
CA ALA A 29 15.82 -9.15 9.16
C ALA A 29 15.47 -9.37 7.68
N ILE A 30 14.51 -8.61 7.14
CA ILE A 30 14.16 -8.68 5.71
C ILE A 30 15.33 -8.22 4.83
N ILE A 31 16.04 -7.15 5.23
CA ILE A 31 17.20 -6.65 4.49
C ILE A 31 18.35 -7.65 4.57
N GLU A 32 18.60 -8.24 5.73
CA GLU A 32 19.63 -9.26 5.92
C GLU A 32 19.38 -10.50 5.05
N ALA A 33 18.12 -10.97 4.99
CA ALA A 33 17.76 -12.17 4.24
C ALA A 33 17.69 -11.95 2.72
N LEU A 34 17.21 -10.79 2.25
CA LEU A 34 16.91 -10.56 0.82
C LEU A 34 17.85 -9.57 0.14
N GLY A 35 18.57 -8.75 0.90
CA GLY A 35 19.27 -7.58 0.40
C GLY A 35 18.35 -6.40 0.06
N MET A 36 18.92 -5.21 -0.03
CA MET A 36 18.18 -3.94 -0.18
C MET A 36 17.34 -3.88 -1.47
N ALA A 37 17.90 -4.31 -2.61
CA ALA A 37 17.22 -4.23 -3.90
C ALA A 37 15.94 -5.07 -3.92
N ARG A 38 16.02 -6.31 -3.44
CA ARG A 38 14.87 -7.23 -3.38
C ARG A 38 13.85 -6.77 -2.34
N ARG A 39 14.29 -6.27 -1.18
CA ARG A 39 13.40 -5.65 -0.19
C ARG A 39 12.60 -4.50 -0.80
N ASN A 40 13.22 -3.62 -1.57
CA ASN A 40 12.54 -2.51 -2.22
C ASN A 40 11.52 -2.99 -3.27
N GLU A 41 11.84 -4.02 -4.04
CA GLU A 41 10.90 -4.63 -4.98
C GLU A 41 9.70 -5.25 -4.25
N VAL A 42 9.93 -6.04 -3.19
CA VAL A 42 8.86 -6.69 -2.40
C VAL A 42 7.95 -5.65 -1.76
N LEU A 43 8.52 -4.64 -1.09
CA LEU A 43 7.72 -3.59 -0.46
C LEU A 43 6.97 -2.74 -1.48
N SER A 44 7.53 -2.50 -2.66
CA SER A 44 6.82 -1.77 -3.72
C SER A 44 5.58 -2.54 -4.19
N ARG A 45 5.70 -3.85 -4.39
CA ARG A 45 4.56 -4.70 -4.76
C ARG A 45 3.54 -4.79 -3.64
N LEU A 46 3.98 -4.97 -2.40
CA LEU A 46 3.11 -4.99 -1.22
C LEU A 46 2.31 -3.68 -1.12
N TYR A 47 2.95 -2.54 -1.39
CA TYR A 47 2.27 -1.25 -1.37
C TYR A 47 1.17 -1.15 -2.41
N VAL A 48 1.40 -1.63 -3.65
CA VAL A 48 0.35 -1.68 -4.68
C VAL A 48 -0.82 -2.57 -4.27
N VAL A 49 -0.55 -3.74 -3.67
CA VAL A 49 -1.57 -4.70 -3.24
C VAL A 49 -2.47 -4.16 -2.11
N ARG A 50 -2.04 -3.14 -1.37
CA ARG A 50 -2.92 -2.44 -0.40
C ARG A 50 -4.14 -1.80 -1.06
N SER A 51 -4.13 -1.61 -2.39
CA SER A 51 -5.23 -1.06 -3.16
C SER A 51 -6.04 -2.12 -3.94
N ASP A 52 -5.81 -3.41 -3.68
CA ASP A 52 -6.50 -4.54 -4.34
C ASP A 52 -8.04 -4.39 -4.30
N PRO A 53 -8.80 -4.76 -5.35
CA PRO A 53 -10.26 -4.68 -5.31
C PRO A 53 -10.90 -5.58 -4.23
N GLN A 54 -10.29 -6.70 -3.89
CA GLN A 54 -10.76 -7.62 -2.87
C GLN A 54 -10.40 -7.13 -1.46
N TYR A 55 -11.39 -7.09 -0.57
CA TYR A 55 -11.20 -6.56 0.79
C TYR A 55 -10.23 -7.40 1.62
N SER A 56 -10.34 -8.73 1.56
CA SER A 56 -9.46 -9.62 2.33
C SER A 56 -7.98 -9.43 1.96
N VAL A 57 -7.69 -9.27 0.67
CA VAL A 57 -6.32 -9.03 0.17
C VAL A 57 -5.79 -7.69 0.66
N ARG A 58 -6.59 -6.62 0.56
CA ARG A 58 -6.18 -5.31 1.09
C ARG A 58 -5.90 -5.34 2.59
N SER A 59 -6.79 -5.94 3.37
CA SER A 59 -6.67 -5.98 4.83
C SER A 59 -5.37 -6.67 5.26
N GLU A 60 -5.06 -7.81 4.64
CA GLU A 60 -3.84 -8.55 4.93
C GLU A 60 -2.59 -7.79 4.46
N ALA A 61 -2.63 -7.18 3.28
CA ALA A 61 -1.51 -6.39 2.78
C ALA A 61 -1.21 -5.17 3.68
N VAL A 62 -2.24 -4.50 4.20
CA VAL A 62 -2.10 -3.42 5.18
C VAL A 62 -1.50 -3.95 6.48
N HIS A 63 -1.95 -5.11 6.97
CA HIS A 63 -1.40 -5.73 8.17
C HIS A 63 0.09 -6.08 8.03
N VAL A 64 0.48 -6.71 6.92
CA VAL A 64 1.89 -7.02 6.63
C VAL A 64 2.72 -5.75 6.50
N TRP A 65 2.20 -4.71 5.82
CA TRP A 65 2.89 -3.42 5.72
C TRP A 65 3.16 -2.83 7.12
N LYS A 66 2.15 -2.77 7.98
CA LYS A 66 2.24 -2.28 9.36
C LYS A 66 3.19 -3.09 10.24
N THR A 67 3.47 -4.35 9.88
CA THR A 67 4.41 -5.21 10.61
C THR A 67 5.85 -4.97 10.16
N CYS A 68 6.07 -4.76 8.85
CA CYS A 68 7.41 -4.66 8.28
C CYS A 68 7.95 -3.22 8.17
N VAL A 69 7.08 -2.21 8.22
CA VAL A 69 7.44 -0.82 7.93
C VAL A 69 7.13 0.10 9.11
N VAL A 70 8.18 0.57 9.76
CA VAL A 70 8.10 1.49 10.92
C VAL A 70 7.82 2.94 10.51
N ASN A 71 8.31 3.35 9.35
CA ASN A 71 8.15 4.72 8.86
C ASN A 71 7.72 4.67 7.40
N THR A 72 6.41 4.69 7.18
CA THR A 72 5.79 4.65 5.85
C THR A 72 6.32 5.74 4.93
N PRO A 73 6.29 7.04 5.28
CA PRO A 73 6.70 8.11 4.37
C PRO A 73 8.18 8.03 3.97
N LYS A 74 9.08 7.74 4.92
CA LYS A 74 10.51 7.53 4.61
C LYS A 74 10.70 6.34 3.69
N THR A 75 10.01 5.23 3.96
CA THR A 75 10.10 4.00 3.15
C THR A 75 9.56 4.23 1.74
N LEU A 76 8.45 4.97 1.60
CA LEU A 76 7.88 5.31 0.28
C LEU A 76 8.84 6.15 -0.55
N LEU A 77 9.50 7.14 0.05
CA LEU A 77 10.53 7.94 -0.64
C LEU A 77 11.70 7.06 -1.11
N GLN A 78 12.12 6.07 -0.31
CA GLN A 78 13.20 5.15 -0.67
C GLN A 78 12.84 4.23 -1.84
N ILE A 79 11.60 3.75 -1.91
CA ILE A 79 11.16 2.78 -2.94
C ILE A 79 10.45 3.44 -4.13
N LEU A 80 10.29 4.77 -4.12
CA LEU A 80 9.42 5.50 -5.05
C LEU A 80 9.65 5.15 -6.52
N GLN A 81 10.91 5.08 -6.95
CA GLN A 81 11.27 4.74 -8.33
C GLN A 81 10.80 3.34 -8.73
N VAL A 82 10.97 2.36 -7.84
CA VAL A 82 10.54 0.98 -8.07
C VAL A 82 9.01 0.88 -8.03
N LEU A 83 8.37 1.55 -7.07
CA LEU A 83 6.92 1.62 -6.93
C LEU A 83 6.25 2.21 -8.17
N MET A 84 6.78 3.33 -8.68
CA MET A 84 6.23 3.96 -9.89
C MET A 84 6.34 3.04 -11.11
N HIS A 85 7.45 2.32 -11.28
CA HIS A 85 7.55 1.31 -12.34
C HIS A 85 6.47 0.22 -12.22
N GLN A 86 6.24 -0.32 -11.01
CA GLN A 86 5.21 -1.35 -10.80
C GLN A 86 3.80 -0.81 -11.08
N VAL A 87 3.51 0.43 -10.65
CA VAL A 87 2.23 1.10 -10.90
C VAL A 87 2.00 1.31 -12.39
N ILE A 88 2.99 1.83 -13.12
CA ILE A 88 2.86 2.06 -14.58
C ILE A 88 2.64 0.73 -15.32
N ALA A 89 3.40 -0.31 -14.96
CA ALA A 89 3.19 -1.64 -15.51
C ALA A 89 1.79 -2.20 -15.20
N GLY A 90 1.28 -1.97 -13.98
CA GLY A 90 -0.08 -2.36 -13.58
C GLY A 90 -1.17 -1.61 -14.35
N LEU A 91 -0.98 -0.33 -14.63
CA LEU A 91 -1.90 0.49 -15.45
C LEU A 91 -1.96 0.01 -16.90
N ALA A 92 -0.85 -0.50 -17.43
CA ALA A 92 -0.76 -1.04 -18.80
C ALA A 92 -1.17 -2.52 -18.91
N SER A 93 -1.60 -3.16 -17.83
CA SER A 93 -1.96 -4.59 -17.80
C SER A 93 -3.28 -4.88 -18.51
N ASP A 94 -3.40 -6.04 -19.16
CA ASP A 94 -4.65 -6.52 -19.77
C ASP A 94 -5.70 -6.92 -18.72
N SER A 95 -5.27 -7.29 -17.51
CA SER A 95 -6.16 -7.54 -16.37
C SER A 95 -6.78 -6.25 -15.83
N GLU A 96 -8.11 -6.20 -15.81
CA GLU A 96 -8.88 -5.08 -15.26
C GLU A 96 -8.59 -4.85 -13.77
N ASP A 97 -8.59 -5.92 -12.97
CA ASP A 97 -8.28 -5.84 -11.54
C ASP A 97 -6.91 -5.19 -11.28
N ARG A 98 -5.89 -5.57 -12.09
CA ARG A 98 -4.55 -4.96 -11.99
C ARG A 98 -4.55 -3.48 -12.35
N ARG A 99 -5.29 -3.07 -13.40
CA ARG A 99 -5.43 -1.66 -13.76
C ARG A 99 -6.13 -0.87 -12.66
N VAL A 100 -7.23 -1.39 -12.13
CA VAL A 100 -8.01 -0.75 -11.06
C VAL A 100 -7.17 -0.61 -9.79
N MET A 101 -6.46 -1.66 -9.39
CA MET A 101 -5.55 -1.64 -8.24
C MET A 101 -4.45 -0.59 -8.41
N ALA A 102 -3.78 -0.57 -9.57
CA ALA A 102 -2.72 0.40 -9.85
C ALA A 102 -3.24 1.86 -9.90
N ALA A 103 -4.43 2.09 -10.49
CA ALA A 103 -5.08 3.40 -10.53
C ALA A 103 -5.46 3.92 -9.13
N ARG A 104 -5.94 3.04 -8.25
CA ARG A 104 -6.22 3.38 -6.86
C ARG A 104 -4.94 3.68 -6.09
N CYS A 105 -3.90 2.85 -6.26
CA CYS A 105 -2.61 3.01 -5.61
C CYS A 105 -1.96 4.36 -5.95
N ILE A 106 -1.96 4.76 -7.23
CA ILE A 106 -1.37 6.05 -7.62
C ILE A 106 -2.16 7.24 -7.07
N GLY A 107 -3.49 7.15 -7.03
CA GLY A 107 -4.35 8.19 -6.45
C GLY A 107 -4.08 8.39 -4.95
N GLU A 108 -3.94 7.30 -4.19
CA GLU A 108 -3.56 7.35 -2.77
C GLU A 108 -2.14 7.92 -2.59
N LEU A 109 -1.18 7.44 -3.38
CA LEU A 109 0.21 7.86 -3.30
C LEU A 109 0.34 9.37 -3.54
N CYS A 110 -0.29 9.90 -4.59
CA CYS A 110 -0.29 11.32 -4.90
C CYS A 110 -0.92 12.16 -3.79
N ARG A 111 -1.99 11.68 -3.13
CA ARG A 111 -2.61 12.37 -1.99
C ARG A 111 -1.64 12.44 -0.80
N LYS A 112 -1.09 11.30 -0.39
CA LYS A 112 -0.17 11.19 0.76
C LYS A 112 1.15 11.92 0.55
N MET A 113 1.69 11.92 -0.66
CA MET A 113 2.95 12.61 -0.96
C MET A 113 2.72 14.09 -1.28
N GLY A 114 1.60 14.45 -1.90
CA GLY A 114 1.23 15.84 -2.16
C GLY A 114 1.13 16.67 -0.88
N GLU A 115 0.51 16.12 0.16
CA GLU A 115 0.45 16.74 1.50
C GLU A 115 1.83 16.95 2.15
N ARG A 116 2.86 16.20 1.74
CA ARG A 116 4.20 16.20 2.36
C ARG A 116 5.27 16.92 1.55
N VAL A 117 5.06 17.09 0.24
CA VAL A 117 6.03 17.72 -0.69
C VAL A 117 5.67 19.17 -1.01
N LEU A 118 4.40 19.58 -0.85
CA LEU A 118 3.93 20.96 -1.09
C LEU A 118 3.92 21.85 0.17
N VAL A 119 4.94 21.71 1.03
CA VAL A 119 5.22 22.65 2.14
C VAL A 119 6.57 23.31 1.93
#